data_AF-A0A925TUY5-F1
#
_entry.id   AF-A0A925TUY5-F1
#
_cell.length_a   1.000
_cell.length_b   1.000
_cell.length_c   1.000
_cell.angle_alpha   90.00
_cell.angle_beta   90.00
_cell.angle_gamma   90.00
#
_symmetry.space_group_name_H-M   'P 1'
#
loop_
_entity.id
_entity.type
_entity.pdbx_description
1 polymer ?
#
loop_
_entity_poly.entity_id
_entity_poly.type
_entity_poly.pdbx_seq_one_letter_code
_entity_poly.pdbx_strand_id
1 'polypeptide(L)'
;MPDDFEEYYNKYIHKFPPEIAASFDKGYDTLYFAFNIYKYLMEVLPPKLHALMVDQHPVMTKHDNPILTKYMKDINVATTYGLAVAIAKLRLDDINKVDQRKQYPKFEQWKKFYASPPQPKTTSDEDRKYYSYINSDEEWQAFKKEEDASSLRFFNWQEKRKTEFYNVVQPILFDRYEWMRNFEPDTWIIYAMHIRDEYENWKSESERVEEILDYNLPYECINQDFTEYIHLLEEAYEKDPEDTIRQRRIAGEKI
;
A
#
# COMPACT_ATOMS: atom_id res chain seq x y z
N MET A 1 -16.68 22.33 -20.00
CA MET A 1 -17.51 22.76 -18.85
C MET A 1 -16.57 23.52 -17.94
N PRO A 2 -16.99 24.61 -17.25
CA PRO A 2 -16.18 25.16 -16.18
C PRO A 2 -15.91 24.02 -15.19
N ASP A 3 -14.65 23.76 -14.87
CA ASP A 3 -14.30 22.67 -13.97
C ASP A 3 -14.76 23.03 -12.55
N ASP A 4 -15.25 22.05 -11.77
CA ASP A 4 -15.76 22.29 -10.41
C ASP A 4 -14.81 23.11 -9.52
N PHE A 5 -13.49 23.03 -9.76
CA PHE A 5 -12.50 23.87 -9.09
C PHE A 5 -12.58 25.33 -9.54
N GLU A 6 -12.71 25.62 -10.84
CA GLU A 6 -12.90 26.99 -11.35
C GLU A 6 -14.19 27.60 -10.78
N GLU A 7 -15.27 26.81 -10.74
CA GLU A 7 -16.52 27.27 -10.17
C GLU A 7 -16.38 27.54 -8.66
N TYR A 8 -15.78 26.61 -7.90
CA TYR A 8 -15.49 26.80 -6.48
C TYR A 8 -14.60 28.03 -6.25
N TYR A 9 -13.50 28.13 -6.98
CA TYR A 9 -12.53 29.21 -6.85
C TYR A 9 -13.21 30.56 -7.05
N ASN A 10 -13.87 30.75 -8.18
CA ASN A 10 -14.55 32.01 -8.51
C ASN A 10 -15.67 32.34 -7.49
N LYS A 11 -16.37 31.32 -6.97
CA LYS A 11 -17.48 31.47 -6.03
C LYS A 11 -17.05 31.77 -4.59
N TYR A 12 -15.85 31.36 -4.18
CA TYR A 12 -15.44 31.44 -2.77
C TYR A 12 -14.17 32.24 -2.51
N ILE A 13 -13.31 32.49 -3.50
CA ILE A 13 -12.01 33.18 -3.29
C ILE A 13 -12.18 34.57 -2.67
N HIS A 14 -13.21 35.32 -3.09
CA HIS A 14 -13.55 36.65 -2.59
C HIS A 14 -14.03 36.66 -1.12
N LYS A 15 -14.31 35.50 -0.53
CA LYS A 15 -14.72 35.36 0.88
C LYS A 15 -13.53 35.20 1.82
N PHE A 16 -12.33 34.98 1.30
CA PHE A 16 -11.11 34.88 2.09
C PHE A 16 -10.47 36.27 2.29
N PRO A 17 -9.75 36.48 3.41
CA PRO A 17 -8.91 37.66 3.60
C PRO A 17 -7.95 37.89 2.41
N PRO A 18 -7.63 39.15 2.04
CA PRO A 18 -6.80 39.45 0.87
C PRO A 18 -5.45 38.72 0.83
N GLU A 19 -4.81 38.52 1.98
CA GLU A 19 -3.53 37.82 2.11
C GLU A 19 -3.66 36.32 1.79
N ILE A 20 -4.79 35.73 2.17
CA ILE A 20 -5.12 34.33 1.87
C ILE A 20 -5.49 34.22 0.39
N ALA A 21 -6.36 35.08 -0.12
CA ALA A 21 -6.74 35.12 -1.54
C ALA A 21 -5.51 35.28 -2.46
N ALA A 22 -4.60 36.20 -2.14
CA ALA A 22 -3.37 36.40 -2.90
C ALA A 22 -2.42 35.19 -2.85
N SER A 23 -2.47 34.38 -1.78
CA SER A 23 -1.71 33.14 -1.68
C SER A 23 -2.31 32.04 -2.56
N PHE A 24 -3.64 31.97 -2.62
CA PHE A 24 -4.37 31.09 -3.54
C PHE A 24 -4.15 31.48 -5.00
N ASP A 25 -4.18 32.77 -5.35
CA ASP A 25 -3.88 33.26 -6.70
C ASP A 25 -2.47 32.86 -7.15
N LYS A 26 -1.47 33.01 -6.26
CA LYS A 26 -0.09 32.59 -6.54
C LYS A 26 0.05 31.08 -6.75
N GLY A 27 -0.81 30.30 -6.12
CA GLY A 27 -0.80 28.84 -6.17
C GLY A 27 -1.88 28.24 -7.09
N TYR A 28 -2.60 29.05 -7.86
CA TYR A 28 -3.82 28.63 -8.55
C TYR A 28 -3.59 27.42 -9.45
N ASP A 29 -2.60 27.49 -10.35
CA ASP A 29 -2.30 26.41 -11.30
C ASP A 29 -1.91 25.11 -10.57
N THR A 30 -1.15 25.24 -9.48
CA THR A 30 -0.74 24.13 -8.61
C THR A 30 -1.94 23.47 -7.93
N LEU A 31 -2.83 24.27 -7.35
CA LEU A 31 -4.02 23.80 -6.65
C LEU A 31 -5.05 23.22 -7.62
N TYR A 32 -5.28 23.88 -8.74
CA TYR A 32 -6.15 23.39 -9.82
C TYR A 32 -5.67 22.03 -10.32
N PHE A 33 -4.36 21.89 -10.56
CA PHE A 33 -3.77 20.63 -10.99
C PHE A 33 -3.92 19.52 -9.94
N ALA A 34 -3.56 19.80 -8.69
CA ALA A 34 -3.68 18.85 -7.59
C ALA A 34 -5.14 18.42 -7.36
N PHE A 35 -6.08 19.37 -7.46
CA PHE A 35 -7.51 19.09 -7.34
C PHE A 35 -8.02 18.21 -8.47
N ASN A 36 -7.60 18.45 -9.71
CA ASN A 36 -7.98 17.62 -10.84
C ASN A 36 -7.43 16.19 -10.75
N ILE A 37 -6.20 16.03 -10.24
CA ILE A 37 -5.67 14.69 -9.93
C ILE A 37 -6.55 14.01 -8.89
N TYR A 38 -6.75 14.70 -7.77
CA TYR A 38 -7.50 14.19 -6.64
C TYR A 38 -8.91 13.76 -7.05
N LYS A 39 -9.67 14.66 -7.70
CA LYS A 39 -11.04 14.40 -8.12
C LYS A 39 -11.14 13.16 -9.00
N TYR A 40 -10.30 13.08 -10.04
CA TYR A 40 -10.33 11.93 -10.95
C TYR A 40 -10.02 10.63 -10.22
N LEU A 41 -8.94 10.59 -9.42
CA LEU A 41 -8.56 9.37 -8.72
C LEU A 41 -9.60 8.94 -7.69
N MET A 42 -10.19 9.87 -6.95
CA MET A 42 -11.26 9.59 -6.00
C MET A 42 -12.52 9.02 -6.64
N GLU A 43 -12.79 9.34 -7.90
CA GLU A 43 -13.92 8.78 -8.64
C GLU A 43 -13.66 7.34 -9.10
N VAL A 44 -12.45 7.06 -9.59
CA VAL A 44 -12.18 5.80 -10.31
C VAL A 44 -11.49 4.72 -9.48
N LEU A 45 -10.67 5.12 -8.50
CA LEU A 45 -9.72 4.21 -7.84
C LEU A 45 -10.30 3.49 -6.61
N PRO A 46 -10.99 4.15 -5.66
CA PRO A 46 -11.52 3.47 -4.47
C PRO A 46 -12.37 2.22 -4.76
N PRO A 47 -13.31 2.20 -5.73
CA PRO A 47 -14.08 0.99 -6.01
C PRO A 47 -13.22 -0.15 -6.59
N LYS A 48 -12.17 0.17 -7.35
CA LYS A 48 -11.26 -0.84 -7.91
C LYS A 48 -10.33 -1.42 -6.84
N LEU A 49 -9.83 -0.58 -5.93
CA LEU A 49 -9.06 -1.03 -4.78
C LEU A 49 -9.93 -1.88 -3.84
N HIS A 50 -11.19 -1.53 -3.65
CA HIS A 50 -12.12 -2.36 -2.90
C HIS A 50 -12.34 -3.73 -3.57
N ALA A 51 -12.53 -3.78 -4.88
CA ALA A 51 -12.64 -5.05 -5.60
C ALA A 51 -11.37 -5.92 -5.43
N LEU A 52 -10.19 -5.31 -5.50
CA LEU A 52 -8.92 -6.00 -5.26
C LEU A 52 -8.79 -6.47 -3.81
N MET A 53 -9.16 -5.64 -2.83
CA MET A 53 -9.14 -5.98 -1.41
C MET A 53 -9.95 -7.26 -1.16
N VAL A 54 -11.15 -7.32 -1.72
CA VAL A 54 -12.06 -8.45 -1.54
C VAL A 54 -11.56 -9.72 -2.26
N ASP A 55 -10.92 -9.57 -3.43
CA ASP A 55 -10.27 -10.67 -4.14
C ASP A 55 -9.06 -11.23 -3.36
N GLN A 56 -8.23 -10.34 -2.84
CA GLN A 56 -7.05 -10.69 -2.06
C GLN A 56 -7.36 -11.11 -0.62
N HIS A 57 -8.56 -10.83 -0.11
CA HIS A 57 -9.03 -11.19 1.23
C HIS A 57 -10.50 -11.68 1.20
N PRO A 58 -10.75 -12.89 0.69
CA PRO A 58 -12.11 -13.38 0.47
C PRO A 58 -12.98 -13.46 1.73
N VAL A 59 -12.37 -13.56 2.93
CA VAL A 59 -13.11 -13.55 4.20
C VAL A 59 -13.94 -12.27 4.35
N MET A 60 -13.49 -11.15 3.77
CA MET A 60 -14.20 -9.86 3.78
C MET A 60 -15.51 -9.87 2.97
N THR A 61 -15.70 -10.82 2.03
CA THR A 61 -16.97 -10.95 1.29
C THR A 61 -18.15 -11.36 2.17
N LYS A 62 -17.87 -12.07 3.27
CA LYS A 62 -18.89 -12.80 4.05
C LYS A 62 -19.51 -11.93 5.15
N HIS A 63 -19.16 -10.66 5.21
CA HIS A 63 -19.36 -9.85 6.38
C HIS A 63 -20.18 -8.58 6.11
N ASP A 64 -21.20 -8.34 6.93
CA ASP A 64 -22.15 -7.24 6.80
C ASP A 64 -22.11 -6.22 7.96
N ASN A 65 -21.18 -6.34 8.92
CA ASN A 65 -21.09 -5.33 9.98
C ASN A 65 -20.66 -3.95 9.42
N PRO A 66 -21.47 -2.89 9.67
CA PRO A 66 -21.25 -1.57 9.12
C PRO A 66 -19.92 -0.91 9.50
N ILE A 67 -19.34 -1.26 10.66
CA ILE A 67 -18.08 -0.71 11.15
C ILE A 67 -16.94 -1.15 10.23
N LEU A 68 -16.80 -2.46 9.97
CA LEU A 68 -15.76 -2.95 9.06
C LEU A 68 -16.04 -2.53 7.62
N THR A 69 -17.30 -2.51 7.18
CA THR A 69 -17.63 -2.01 5.83
C THR A 69 -17.19 -0.57 5.64
N LYS A 70 -17.42 0.29 6.64
CA LYS A 70 -16.95 1.67 6.61
C LYS A 70 -15.41 1.72 6.64
N TYR A 71 -14.77 0.96 7.50
CA TYR A 71 -13.31 0.94 7.61
C TYR A 71 -12.63 0.50 6.31
N MET A 72 -13.11 -0.56 5.67
CA MET A 72 -12.63 -1.00 4.35
C MET A 72 -12.77 0.11 3.30
N LYS A 73 -13.87 0.85 3.30
CA LYS A 73 -14.03 2.01 2.42
C LYS A 73 -13.01 3.10 2.73
N ASP A 74 -12.80 3.39 4.02
CA ASP A 74 -11.87 4.41 4.49
C ASP A 74 -10.42 4.08 4.11
N ILE A 75 -10.00 2.81 4.20
CA ILE A 75 -8.68 2.33 3.72
C ILE A 75 -8.51 2.68 2.22
N ASN A 76 -9.47 2.28 1.39
CA ASN A 76 -9.37 2.49 -0.06
C ASN A 76 -9.39 3.99 -0.44
N VAL A 77 -10.13 4.81 0.32
CA VAL A 77 -10.12 6.27 0.19
C VAL A 77 -8.78 6.86 0.61
N ALA A 78 -8.23 6.42 1.74
CA ALA A 78 -6.96 6.91 2.26
C ALA A 78 -5.80 6.59 1.31
N THR A 79 -5.72 5.36 0.79
CA THR A 79 -4.74 4.96 -0.23
C THR A 79 -4.88 5.79 -1.50
N THR A 80 -6.11 6.05 -1.95
CA THR A 80 -6.35 6.90 -3.13
C THR A 80 -5.88 8.33 -2.88
N TYR A 81 -6.13 8.87 -1.69
CA TYR A 81 -5.66 10.20 -1.30
C TYR A 81 -4.13 10.26 -1.27
N GLY A 82 -3.46 9.29 -0.65
CA GLY A 82 -2.00 9.21 -0.58
C GLY A 82 -1.37 9.17 -1.97
N LEU A 83 -1.91 8.33 -2.86
CA LEU A 83 -1.52 8.30 -4.28
C LEU A 83 -1.74 9.66 -4.97
N ALA A 84 -2.90 10.29 -4.82
CA ALA A 84 -3.18 11.58 -5.44
C ALA A 84 -2.20 12.66 -5.01
N VAL A 85 -1.90 12.73 -3.70
CA VAL A 85 -0.91 13.67 -3.14
C VAL A 85 0.49 13.38 -3.69
N ALA A 86 0.89 12.11 -3.74
CA ALA A 86 2.19 11.70 -4.28
C ALA A 86 2.36 12.09 -5.75
N ILE A 87 1.35 11.82 -6.60
CA ILE A 87 1.41 12.16 -8.03
C ILE A 87 1.38 13.67 -8.24
N ALA A 88 0.54 14.40 -7.51
CA ALA A 88 0.53 15.86 -7.55
C ALA A 88 1.89 16.44 -7.16
N LYS A 89 2.49 15.92 -6.09
CA LYS A 89 3.83 16.32 -5.65
C LYS A 89 4.90 16.07 -6.70
N LEU A 90 4.93 14.87 -7.30
CA LEU A 90 5.88 14.53 -8.36
C LEU A 90 5.79 15.50 -9.54
N ARG A 91 4.58 15.88 -9.95
CA ARG A 91 4.40 16.87 -11.01
C ARG A 91 4.93 18.24 -10.62
N LEU A 92 4.65 18.68 -9.39
CA LEU A 92 5.12 19.99 -8.93
C LEU A 92 6.64 20.03 -8.83
N ASP A 93 7.25 18.95 -8.34
CA ASP A 93 8.70 18.82 -8.27
C ASP A 93 9.30 18.84 -9.70
N ASP A 94 8.66 18.20 -10.68
CA ASP A 94 9.02 18.23 -12.11
C ASP A 94 8.93 19.64 -12.73
N ILE A 95 7.78 20.33 -12.57
CA ILE A 95 7.57 21.71 -13.07
C ILE A 95 8.62 22.66 -12.49
N ASN A 96 8.91 22.52 -11.19
CA ASN A 96 9.87 23.37 -10.49
C ASN A 96 11.32 22.91 -10.65
N LYS A 97 11.57 21.85 -11.44
CA LYS A 97 12.91 21.27 -11.68
C LYS A 97 13.66 20.97 -10.39
N VAL A 98 12.97 20.40 -9.42
CA VAL A 98 13.55 20.11 -8.11
C VAL A 98 14.54 18.94 -8.23
N ASP A 99 15.73 19.14 -7.64
CA ASP A 99 16.76 18.13 -7.52
C ASP A 99 16.34 17.06 -6.49
N GLN A 100 15.84 15.93 -7.00
CA GLN A 100 15.33 14.81 -6.20
C GLN A 100 16.38 14.30 -5.20
N ARG A 101 17.66 14.30 -5.56
CA ARG A 101 18.73 13.77 -4.70
C ARG A 101 18.94 14.61 -3.46
N LYS A 102 18.72 15.93 -3.56
CA LYS A 102 18.81 16.85 -2.43
C LYS A 102 17.55 16.84 -1.58
N GLN A 103 16.39 16.69 -2.21
CA GLN A 103 15.12 16.68 -1.52
C GLN A 103 14.91 15.42 -0.67
N TYR A 104 15.43 14.27 -1.12
CA TYR A 104 15.20 12.98 -0.48
C TYR A 104 16.48 12.42 0.15
N PRO A 105 16.65 12.50 1.49
CA PRO A 105 17.89 12.10 2.15
C PRO A 105 18.30 10.63 1.97
N LYS A 106 17.33 9.75 1.72
CA LYS A 106 17.53 8.31 1.52
C LYS A 106 17.60 7.91 0.04
N PHE A 107 17.69 8.87 -0.88
CA PHE A 107 17.62 8.62 -2.32
C PHE A 107 18.57 7.51 -2.80
N GLU A 108 19.85 7.58 -2.41
CA GLU A 108 20.85 6.58 -2.83
C GLU A 108 20.57 5.17 -2.26
N GLN A 109 19.89 5.07 -1.11
CA GLN A 109 19.46 3.78 -0.57
C GLN A 109 18.32 3.19 -1.41
N TRP A 110 17.33 4.03 -1.76
CA TRP A 110 16.22 3.60 -2.62
C TRP A 110 16.69 3.23 -4.01
N LYS A 111 17.62 4.01 -4.59
CA LYS A 111 18.23 3.67 -5.88
C LYS A 111 18.88 2.30 -5.86
N LYS A 112 19.65 1.97 -4.82
CA LYS A 112 20.24 0.64 -4.65
C LYS A 112 19.18 -0.45 -4.49
N PHE A 113 18.15 -0.17 -3.69
CA PHE A 113 17.03 -1.07 -3.47
C PHE A 113 16.32 -1.41 -4.79
N TYR A 114 15.93 -0.41 -5.57
CA TYR A 114 15.22 -0.61 -6.85
C TYR A 114 16.10 -1.14 -7.98
N ALA A 115 17.44 -1.02 -7.86
CA ALA A 115 18.36 -1.66 -8.79
C ALA A 115 18.50 -3.18 -8.56
N SER A 116 18.00 -3.70 -7.43
CA SER A 116 18.17 -5.08 -7.01
C SER A 116 16.82 -5.77 -6.92
N PRO A 117 16.52 -6.76 -7.78
CA PRO A 117 15.29 -7.53 -7.65
C PRO A 117 15.21 -8.19 -6.27
N PRO A 118 14.10 -8.06 -5.53
CA PRO A 118 13.95 -8.73 -4.24
C PRO A 118 14.07 -10.24 -4.43
N GLN A 119 14.70 -10.91 -3.47
CA GLN A 119 14.89 -12.36 -3.49
C GLN A 119 14.19 -12.98 -2.29
N PRO A 120 13.67 -14.22 -2.42
CA PRO A 120 13.17 -14.96 -1.27
C PRO A 120 14.30 -15.15 -0.24
N LYS A 121 13.93 -15.14 1.04
CA LYS A 121 14.87 -15.51 2.11
C LYS A 121 15.24 -16.99 1.95
N THR A 122 16.51 -17.31 2.15
CA THR A 122 17.00 -18.69 2.18
C THR A 122 17.62 -18.99 3.54
N THR A 123 17.45 -20.21 4.03
CA THR A 123 18.06 -20.70 5.26
C THR A 123 19.53 -20.97 5.01
N SER A 124 20.39 -20.29 5.76
CA SER A 124 21.84 -20.46 5.73
C SER A 124 22.28 -21.49 6.77
N ASP A 125 23.48 -22.05 6.64
CA ASP A 125 24.01 -22.95 7.68
C ASP A 125 24.28 -22.22 9.01
N GLU A 126 24.43 -20.90 8.98
CA GLU A 126 24.54 -20.08 10.20
C GLU A 126 23.26 -20.07 11.03
N ASP A 127 22.10 -20.33 10.39
CA ASP A 127 20.81 -20.37 11.08
C ASP A 127 20.65 -21.62 11.96
N ARG A 128 21.46 -22.67 11.73
CA ARG A 128 21.40 -23.94 12.51
C ARG A 128 21.53 -23.72 14.01
N LYS A 129 22.24 -22.67 14.42
CA LYS A 129 22.38 -22.31 15.85
C LYS A 129 21.05 -21.99 16.54
N TYR A 130 20.02 -21.62 15.78
CA TYR A 130 18.67 -21.35 16.30
C TYR A 130 17.79 -22.61 16.35
N TYR A 131 18.23 -23.71 15.73
CA TYR A 131 17.47 -24.96 15.61
C TYR A 131 18.22 -26.12 16.28
N SER A 132 18.53 -25.94 17.58
CA SER A 132 19.34 -26.87 18.38
C SER A 132 18.74 -28.28 18.54
N TYR A 133 17.46 -28.45 18.21
CA TYR A 133 16.79 -29.74 18.22
C TYR A 133 17.10 -30.61 16.98
N ILE A 134 17.70 -30.04 15.93
CA ILE A 134 18.07 -30.75 14.69
C ILE A 134 19.52 -31.23 14.80
N ASN A 135 19.69 -32.53 15.02
CA ASN A 135 20.98 -33.08 15.45
C ASN A 135 21.82 -33.62 14.29
N SER A 136 21.22 -34.10 13.20
CA SER A 136 21.96 -34.64 12.05
C SER A 136 22.04 -33.65 10.89
N ASP A 137 23.08 -33.81 10.06
CA ASP A 137 23.23 -33.03 8.83
C ASP A 137 22.14 -33.36 7.81
N GLU A 138 21.67 -34.62 7.78
CA GLU A 138 20.57 -35.05 6.90
C GLU A 138 19.25 -34.39 7.27
N GLU A 139 18.89 -34.37 8.56
CA GLU A 139 17.70 -33.65 9.05
C GLU A 139 17.82 -32.14 8.79
N TRP A 140 19.03 -31.57 8.93
CA TRP A 140 19.26 -30.15 8.65
C TRP A 140 19.06 -29.81 7.18
N GLN A 141 19.59 -30.61 6.25
CA GLN A 141 19.38 -30.37 4.82
C GLN A 141 17.91 -30.57 4.41
N ALA A 142 17.22 -31.54 5.00
CA ALA A 142 15.79 -31.74 4.79
C ALA A 142 14.98 -30.52 5.28
N PHE A 143 15.27 -30.03 6.49
CA PHE A 143 14.65 -28.84 7.07
C PHE A 143 14.90 -27.60 6.21
N LYS A 144 16.15 -27.32 5.81
CA LYS A 144 16.48 -26.18 4.93
C LYS A 144 15.67 -26.21 3.64
N LYS A 145 15.59 -27.38 3.00
CA LYS A 145 14.85 -27.53 1.74
C LYS A 145 13.36 -27.24 1.92
N GLU A 146 12.77 -27.67 3.04
CA GLU A 146 11.37 -27.41 3.35
C GLU A 146 11.13 -25.92 3.66
N GLU A 147 11.98 -25.32 4.49
CA GLU A 147 11.89 -23.91 4.88
C GLU A 147 12.14 -22.96 3.71
N ASP A 148 13.12 -23.26 2.85
CA ASP A 148 13.38 -22.53 1.60
C ASP A 148 12.19 -22.62 0.65
N ALA A 149 11.56 -23.80 0.54
CA ALA A 149 10.37 -23.98 -0.28
C ALA A 149 9.17 -23.21 0.28
N SER A 150 9.01 -23.17 1.61
CA SER A 150 7.98 -22.38 2.28
C SER A 150 8.20 -20.88 2.08
N SER A 151 9.43 -20.42 2.29
CA SER A 151 9.86 -19.03 2.07
C SER A 151 9.64 -18.59 0.63
N LEU A 152 9.94 -19.44 -0.35
CA LEU A 152 9.68 -19.16 -1.77
C LEU A 152 8.18 -19.07 -2.07
N ARG A 153 7.35 -19.96 -1.51
CA ARG A 153 5.88 -19.88 -1.67
C ARG A 153 5.33 -18.58 -1.11
N PHE A 154 5.72 -18.22 0.11
CA PHE A 154 5.31 -16.97 0.75
C PHE A 154 5.78 -15.74 -0.04
N PHE A 155 7.03 -15.72 -0.50
CA PHE A 155 7.56 -14.66 -1.34
C PHE A 155 6.75 -14.48 -2.62
N ASN A 156 6.50 -15.56 -3.36
CA ASN A 156 5.73 -15.51 -4.60
C ASN A 156 4.27 -15.05 -4.35
N TRP A 157 3.69 -15.46 -3.22
CA TRP A 157 2.35 -15.01 -2.81
C TRP A 157 2.31 -13.49 -2.55
N GLN A 158 3.29 -12.95 -1.81
CA GLN A 158 3.42 -11.51 -1.56
C GLN A 158 3.66 -10.72 -2.86
N GLU A 159 4.60 -11.16 -3.70
CA GLU A 159 4.95 -10.47 -4.94
C GLU A 159 3.79 -10.45 -5.95
N LYS A 160 3.01 -11.54 -6.03
CA LYS A 160 1.79 -11.59 -6.85
C LYS A 160 0.81 -10.50 -6.43
N ARG A 161 0.50 -10.41 -5.13
CA ARG A 161 -0.46 -9.45 -4.59
C ARG A 161 -0.03 -7.99 -4.78
N LYS A 162 1.26 -7.72 -4.61
CA LYS A 162 1.87 -6.42 -4.91
C LYS A 162 1.73 -6.07 -6.39
N THR A 163 2.01 -7.02 -7.27
CA THR A 163 1.88 -6.85 -8.72
C THR A 163 0.43 -6.57 -9.12
N GLU A 164 -0.53 -7.26 -8.52
CA GLU A 164 -1.96 -7.01 -8.77
C GLU A 164 -2.39 -5.61 -8.35
N PHE A 165 -1.92 -5.12 -7.20
CA PHE A 165 -2.16 -3.73 -6.77
C PHE A 165 -1.58 -2.73 -7.78
N TYR A 166 -0.35 -2.94 -8.26
CA TYR A 166 0.23 -2.08 -9.29
C TYR A 166 -0.55 -2.15 -10.61
N ASN A 167 -1.04 -3.33 -11.00
CA ASN A 167 -1.87 -3.49 -12.20
C ASN A 167 -3.23 -2.79 -12.10
N VAL A 168 -3.74 -2.53 -10.89
CA VAL A 168 -4.94 -1.70 -10.70
C VAL A 168 -4.59 -0.22 -10.81
N VAL A 169 -3.55 0.23 -10.12
CA VAL A 169 -3.22 1.65 -9.97
C VAL A 169 -2.55 2.23 -11.23
N GLN A 170 -1.49 1.60 -11.72
CA GLN A 170 -0.60 2.19 -12.72
C GLN A 170 -1.29 2.48 -14.07
N PRO A 171 -2.15 1.60 -14.61
CA PRO A 171 -2.84 1.88 -15.87
C PRO A 171 -3.72 3.14 -15.79
N ILE A 172 -4.40 3.36 -14.66
CA ILE A 172 -5.24 4.55 -14.44
C ILE A 172 -4.41 5.82 -14.45
N LEU A 173 -3.23 5.78 -13.80
CA LEU A 173 -2.31 6.91 -13.76
C LEU A 173 -1.74 7.19 -15.15
N PHE A 174 -1.22 6.18 -15.86
CA PHE A 174 -0.55 6.36 -17.14
C PHE A 174 -1.49 6.59 -18.33
N ASP A 175 -2.77 6.26 -18.20
CA ASP A 175 -3.81 6.62 -19.15
C ASP A 175 -4.18 8.11 -19.04
N ARG A 176 -4.35 8.62 -17.81
CA ARG A 176 -4.77 10.00 -17.58
C ARG A 176 -3.62 11.01 -17.62
N TYR A 177 -2.44 10.63 -17.17
CA TYR A 177 -1.32 11.52 -16.92
C TYR A 177 -0.12 11.18 -17.82
N GLU A 178 -0.24 11.50 -19.11
CA GLU A 178 0.79 11.21 -20.12
C GLU A 178 2.18 11.77 -19.77
N TRP A 179 2.24 12.89 -19.06
CA TRP A 179 3.49 13.51 -18.62
C TRP A 179 4.34 12.59 -17.74
N MET A 180 3.73 11.64 -17.03
CA MET A 180 4.46 10.66 -16.21
C MET A 180 5.37 9.76 -17.07
N ARG A 181 5.06 9.56 -18.35
CA ARG A 181 5.89 8.75 -19.26
C ARG A 181 7.23 9.41 -19.59
N ASN A 182 7.33 10.71 -19.36
CA ASN A 182 8.52 11.51 -19.64
C ASN A 182 9.34 11.79 -18.37
N PHE A 183 9.09 11.06 -17.27
CA PHE A 183 9.90 11.18 -16.07
C PHE A 183 11.36 10.83 -16.33
N GLU A 184 12.24 11.68 -15.79
CA GLU A 184 13.66 11.38 -15.65
C GLU A 184 13.87 10.17 -14.73
N PRO A 185 14.98 9.42 -14.88
CA PRO A 185 15.24 8.20 -14.10
C PRO A 185 15.13 8.38 -12.58
N ASP A 186 15.58 9.53 -12.05
CA ASP A 186 15.52 9.80 -10.61
C ASP A 186 14.07 10.00 -10.13
N THR A 187 13.20 10.60 -10.96
CA THR A 187 11.76 10.76 -10.66
C THR A 187 11.03 9.42 -10.67
N TRP A 188 11.43 8.48 -11.53
CA TRP A 188 10.91 7.11 -11.52
C TRP A 188 11.18 6.37 -10.20
N ILE A 189 12.34 6.62 -9.58
CA ILE A 189 12.69 6.03 -8.27
C ILE A 189 11.75 6.57 -7.17
N ILE A 190 11.48 7.88 -7.18
CA ILE A 190 10.56 8.50 -6.22
C ILE A 190 9.12 8.02 -6.43
N TYR A 191 8.69 7.89 -7.70
CA TYR A 191 7.39 7.29 -8.03
C TYR A 191 7.26 5.85 -7.50
N ALA A 192 8.27 5.00 -7.75
CA ALA A 192 8.28 3.62 -7.28
C ALA A 192 8.18 3.53 -5.75
N MET A 193 8.89 4.43 -5.04
CA MET A 193 8.78 4.56 -3.58
C MET A 193 7.36 4.91 -3.14
N HIS A 194 6.75 5.97 -3.69
CA HIS A 194 5.39 6.34 -3.28
C HIS A 194 4.38 5.22 -3.52
N ILE A 195 4.43 4.60 -4.70
CA ILE A 195 3.52 3.49 -5.04
C ILE A 195 3.72 2.29 -4.11
N ARG A 196 4.97 1.99 -3.73
CA ARG A 196 5.28 0.92 -2.76
C ARG A 196 4.76 1.25 -1.37
N ASP A 197 5.00 2.46 -0.87
CA ASP A 197 4.59 2.84 0.47
C ASP A 197 3.06 2.84 0.61
N GLU A 198 2.34 3.29 -0.42
CA GLU A 198 0.88 3.21 -0.47
C GLU A 198 0.38 1.75 -0.51
N TYR A 199 1.08 0.86 -1.24
CA TYR A 199 0.76 -0.57 -1.22
C TYR A 199 0.97 -1.18 0.17
N GLU A 200 2.11 -0.93 0.83
CA GLU A 200 2.38 -1.55 2.14
C GLU A 200 1.40 -1.05 3.21
N ASN A 201 1.01 0.24 3.17
CA ASN A 201 -0.03 0.77 4.05
C ASN A 201 -1.39 0.11 3.77
N TRP A 202 -1.81 0.08 2.51
CA TRP A 202 -3.06 -0.56 2.10
C TRP A 202 -3.10 -2.05 2.48
N LYS A 203 -1.99 -2.76 2.27
CA LYS A 203 -1.84 -4.17 2.61
C LYS A 203 -1.95 -4.38 4.11
N SER A 204 -1.20 -3.61 4.90
CA SER A 204 -1.19 -3.74 6.37
C SER A 204 -2.59 -3.55 6.95
N GLU A 205 -3.32 -2.52 6.49
CA GLU A 205 -4.67 -2.26 6.97
C GLU A 205 -5.68 -3.31 6.49
N SER A 206 -5.51 -3.85 5.29
CA SER A 206 -6.34 -4.94 4.78
C SER A 206 -6.08 -6.24 5.55
N GLU A 207 -4.81 -6.57 5.81
CA GLU A 207 -4.41 -7.73 6.61
C GLU A 207 -4.96 -7.64 8.04
N ARG A 208 -4.99 -6.44 8.63
CA ARG A 208 -5.62 -6.20 9.94
C ARG A 208 -7.12 -6.54 9.94
N VAL A 209 -7.86 -6.13 8.91
CA VAL A 209 -9.29 -6.46 8.81
C VAL A 209 -9.49 -7.97 8.62
N GLU A 210 -8.66 -8.60 7.79
CA GLU A 210 -8.67 -10.05 7.61
C GLU A 210 -8.42 -10.79 8.92
N GLU A 211 -7.42 -10.39 9.70
CA GLU A 211 -7.08 -10.98 10.99
C GLU A 211 -8.21 -10.80 12.02
N ILE A 212 -8.84 -9.63 12.09
CA ILE A 212 -10.02 -9.42 12.94
C ILE A 212 -11.13 -10.41 12.60
N LEU A 213 -11.34 -10.70 11.33
CA LEU A 213 -12.35 -11.64 10.87
C LEU A 213 -11.95 -13.10 11.12
N ASP A 214 -10.72 -13.49 10.76
CA ASP A 214 -10.20 -14.85 10.88
C ASP A 214 -10.16 -15.29 12.36
N TYR A 215 -9.78 -14.39 13.27
CA TYR A 215 -9.71 -14.67 14.72
C TYR A 215 -10.97 -14.27 15.51
N ASN A 216 -12.04 -13.82 14.84
CA ASN A 216 -13.28 -13.34 15.48
C ASN A 216 -13.04 -12.30 16.59
N LEU A 217 -12.11 -11.37 16.35
CA LEU A 217 -11.82 -10.29 17.30
C LEU A 217 -12.98 -9.27 17.34
N PRO A 218 -13.14 -8.52 18.44
CA PRO A 218 -14.07 -7.39 18.47
C PRO A 218 -13.77 -6.39 17.35
N TYR A 219 -14.80 -5.95 16.62
CA TYR A 219 -14.62 -5.05 15.47
C TYR A 219 -14.04 -3.70 15.85
N GLU A 220 -14.22 -3.28 17.10
CA GLU A 220 -13.68 -2.04 17.65
C GLU A 220 -12.14 -2.04 17.69
N CYS A 221 -11.51 -3.23 17.60
CA CYS A 221 -10.05 -3.38 17.56
C CYS A 221 -9.41 -2.67 16.36
N ILE A 222 -10.17 -2.29 15.32
CA ILE A 222 -9.66 -1.42 14.23
C ILE A 222 -9.15 -0.07 14.75
N ASN A 223 -9.66 0.43 15.87
CA ASN A 223 -9.32 1.75 16.41
C ASN A 223 -8.18 1.71 17.44
N GLN A 224 -7.72 0.51 17.81
CA GLN A 224 -6.65 0.37 18.78
C GLN A 224 -5.30 0.76 18.17
N ASP A 225 -4.38 1.18 19.03
CA ASP A 225 -3.00 1.35 18.59
C ASP A 225 -2.39 -0.02 18.23
N PHE A 226 -1.25 0.03 17.52
CA PHE A 226 -0.61 -1.19 17.03
C PHE A 226 -0.17 -2.12 18.16
N THR A 227 0.23 -1.59 19.31
CA THR A 227 0.74 -2.41 20.43
C THR A 227 -0.41 -3.15 21.10
N GLU A 228 -1.52 -2.46 21.36
CA GLU A 228 -2.74 -3.05 21.90
C GLU A 228 -3.31 -4.11 20.96
N TYR A 229 -3.33 -3.82 19.65
CA TYR A 229 -3.79 -4.76 18.63
C TYR A 229 -2.94 -6.05 18.59
N ILE A 230 -1.61 -5.92 18.61
CA ILE A 230 -0.71 -7.08 18.58
C ILE A 230 -0.91 -7.97 19.81
N HIS A 231 -1.07 -7.40 21.00
CA HIS A 231 -1.33 -8.20 22.19
C HIS A 231 -2.64 -9.01 22.09
N LEU A 232 -3.71 -8.43 21.55
CA LEU A 232 -4.95 -9.17 21.33
C LEU A 232 -4.80 -10.28 20.28
N LEU A 233 -4.03 -10.01 19.23
CA LEU A 233 -3.75 -10.99 18.19
C LEU A 233 -2.92 -12.17 18.74
N GLU A 234 -1.91 -11.89 19.56
CA GLU A 234 -1.11 -12.91 20.25
C GLU A 234 -2.00 -13.79 21.16
N GLU A 235 -2.86 -13.18 21.97
CA GLU A 235 -3.79 -13.92 22.82
C GLU A 235 -4.81 -14.77 22.03
N ALA A 236 -5.20 -14.33 20.84
CA ALA A 236 -6.08 -15.10 19.97
C ALA A 236 -5.34 -16.25 19.29
N TYR A 237 -4.10 -16.02 18.86
CA TYR A 237 -3.24 -17.03 18.24
C TYR A 237 -2.91 -18.17 19.20
N GLU A 238 -2.67 -17.87 20.48
CA GLU A 238 -2.45 -18.90 21.51
C GLU A 238 -3.67 -19.82 21.72
N LYS A 239 -4.88 -19.32 21.44
CA LYS A 239 -6.13 -20.07 21.63
C LYS A 239 -6.52 -20.91 20.43
N ASP A 240 -6.14 -20.49 19.22
CA ASP A 240 -6.42 -21.21 17.97
C ASP A 240 -5.26 -21.08 16.98
N PRO A 241 -4.19 -21.89 17.12
CA PRO A 241 -2.95 -21.71 16.38
C PRO A 241 -2.96 -22.21 14.93
N GLU A 242 -4.04 -22.85 14.42
CA GLU A 242 -4.02 -23.50 13.10
C GLU A 242 -5.29 -23.35 12.24
N ASP A 243 -5.08 -23.17 10.93
CA ASP A 243 -6.04 -23.17 9.82
C ASP A 243 -6.74 -21.84 9.47
N THR A 244 -5.99 -20.74 9.47
CA THR A 244 -6.50 -19.50 8.85
C THR A 244 -6.64 -19.66 7.33
N ILE A 245 -7.67 -19.03 6.75
CA ILE A 245 -7.88 -18.93 5.29
C ILE A 245 -6.62 -18.36 4.61
N ARG A 246 -5.85 -17.51 5.30
CA ARG A 246 -4.56 -16.99 4.84
C ARG A 246 -3.48 -18.08 4.71
N GLN A 247 -3.26 -18.92 5.73
CA GLN A 247 -2.26 -19.99 5.69
C GLN A 247 -2.54 -20.98 4.54
N ARG A 248 -3.79 -21.38 4.37
CA ARG A 248 -4.23 -22.26 3.26
C ARG A 248 -3.96 -21.67 1.88
N ARG A 249 -4.18 -20.36 1.69
CA ARG A 249 -3.85 -19.67 0.42
C ARG A 249 -2.35 -19.57 0.17
N ILE A 250 -1.55 -19.34 1.21
CA ILE A 250 -0.08 -19.34 1.11
C ILE A 250 0.41 -20.74 0.70
N ALA A 251 -0.23 -21.80 1.21
CA ALA A 251 0.04 -23.18 0.81
C ALA A 251 -0.46 -23.52 -0.61
N GLY A 252 -1.24 -22.65 -1.26
CA GLY A 252 -1.73 -22.82 -2.63
C GLY A 252 -3.09 -23.53 -2.74
N GLU A 253 -3.83 -23.65 -1.64
CA GLU A 253 -5.19 -24.20 -1.68
C GLU A 253 -6.15 -23.27 -2.43
N LYS A 254 -7.08 -23.88 -3.19
CA LYS A 254 -8.21 -23.16 -3.79
C LYS A 254 -9.33 -23.07 -2.74
N ILE A 255 -9.63 -21.85 -2.31
CA ILE A 255 -10.70 -21.52 -1.35
C ILE A 255 -11.89 -20.94 -2.09
#